data_AF-A0A1S3QIV5-F1
#
_entry.id   AF-A0A1S3QIV5-F1
#
_cell.length_a   1.000
_cell.length_b   1.000
_cell.length_c   1.000
_cell.angle_alpha   90.00
_cell.angle_beta   90.00
_cell.angle_gamma   90.00
#
_symmetry.space_group_name_H-M   'P 1'
#
loop_
_entity.id
_entity.type
_entity.pdbx_description
1 polymer ?
#
loop_
_entity_poly.entity_id
_entity_poly.type
_entity_poly.pdbx_seq_one_letter_code
_entity_poly.pdbx_strand_id
1 'polypeptide(L)'
;MNALVPETPAHSPSSTLLHPTSRPLMPSRTPSHPLPPPTLLPPQNPKSLRLGPLIGRYCGTKIPPEITSSTGILSLSFHTDMAVAKDGFSARYNMTHKEVSDTFHCSNALGLESGKISDDQITASSSFYDNTWLPWQARLNNGNNAWTPNEDSSKEYIQVRLHV
;
A
#
# COMPACT_ATOMS: atom_id res chain seq x y z
N MET A 1 -4.36 -25.34 10.83
CA MET A 1 -5.75 -25.32 10.34
C MET A 1 -5.77 -24.45 9.10
N ASN A 2 -6.00 -25.04 7.94
CA ASN A 2 -6.10 -24.31 6.68
C ASN A 2 -7.39 -23.49 6.71
N ALA A 3 -7.29 -22.17 6.65
CA ALA A 3 -8.45 -21.33 6.40
C ALA A 3 -8.72 -21.39 4.89
N LEU A 4 -9.79 -22.08 4.53
CA LEU A 4 -10.35 -22.07 3.18
C LEU A 4 -10.76 -20.64 2.85
N VAL A 5 -10.16 -20.05 1.81
CA VAL A 5 -10.64 -18.81 1.22
C VAL A 5 -11.79 -19.18 0.30
N PRO A 6 -12.99 -18.59 0.45
CA PRO A 6 -14.08 -18.82 -0.49
C PRO A 6 -13.69 -18.23 -1.85
N GLU A 7 -13.82 -19.02 -2.92
CA GLU A 7 -13.74 -18.52 -4.28
C GLU A 7 -14.93 -17.58 -4.53
N THR A 8 -14.66 -16.30 -4.79
CA THR A 8 -15.65 -15.32 -5.26
C THR A 8 -15.21 -14.71 -6.58
N PRO A 9 -16.16 -14.31 -7.45
CA PRO A 9 -15.91 -14.08 -8.88
C PRO A 9 -14.97 -12.90 -9.16
N ALA A 10 -14.19 -13.07 -10.21
CA ALA A 10 -12.93 -12.37 -10.50
C ALA A 10 -13.00 -10.88 -10.88
N HIS A 11 -14.09 -10.13 -10.67
CA HIS A 11 -14.26 -8.81 -11.31
C HIS A 11 -14.81 -7.72 -10.38
N SER A 12 -14.16 -7.44 -9.25
CA SER A 12 -14.49 -6.22 -8.51
C SER A 12 -13.30 -5.61 -7.77
N PRO A 13 -13.12 -4.28 -7.85
CA PRO A 13 -12.07 -3.61 -7.12
C PRO A 13 -12.25 -3.70 -5.60
N SER A 14 -11.15 -4.00 -4.90
CA SER A 14 -11.11 -4.08 -3.44
C SER A 14 -10.30 -2.90 -2.87
N SER A 15 -10.89 -2.12 -1.98
CA SER A 15 -10.20 -1.06 -1.24
C SER A 15 -9.90 -1.49 0.20
N THR A 16 -8.68 -1.23 0.70
CA THR A 16 -8.25 -1.58 2.07
C THR A 16 -7.87 -0.35 2.90
N LEU A 17 -8.48 -0.20 4.08
CA LEU A 17 -8.19 0.84 5.07
C LEU A 17 -7.53 0.22 6.32
N LEU A 18 -6.38 0.75 6.73
CA LEU A 18 -5.61 0.24 7.88
C LEU A 18 -5.81 1.12 9.12
N HIS A 19 -6.06 0.51 10.27
CA HIS A 19 -6.19 1.18 11.57
C HIS A 19 -5.18 0.60 12.58
N PRO A 20 -4.63 1.42 13.52
CA PRO A 20 -3.91 0.92 14.68
C PRO A 20 -4.91 0.17 15.58
N THR A 21 -4.57 -1.05 16.01
CA THR A 21 -5.44 -1.83 16.89
C THR A 21 -5.01 -1.71 18.34
N SER A 22 -5.99 -1.52 19.22
CA SER A 22 -5.87 -1.83 20.64
C SER A 22 -6.05 -3.35 20.82
N ARG A 23 -4.94 -4.05 21.08
CA ARG A 23 -4.78 -5.36 21.74
C ARG A 23 -5.88 -6.44 21.50
N PRO A 24 -5.49 -7.59 20.90
CA PRO A 24 -5.98 -8.90 21.30
C PRO A 24 -4.89 -9.69 22.03
N LEU A 25 -5.23 -10.30 23.17
CA LEU A 25 -4.42 -11.30 23.85
C LEU A 25 -4.34 -12.57 22.98
N MET A 26 -3.14 -12.96 22.53
CA MET A 26 -2.89 -14.31 21.99
C MET A 26 -2.70 -15.30 23.16
N PRO A 27 -3.26 -16.52 23.08
CA PRO A 27 -3.10 -17.50 24.15
C PRO A 27 -1.68 -18.06 24.17
N SER A 28 -1.08 -18.08 25.36
CA SER A 28 0.20 -18.75 25.63
C SER A 28 0.03 -20.27 25.47
N ARG A 29 0.55 -20.84 24.39
CA ARG A 29 0.72 -22.29 24.27
C ARG A 29 2.21 -22.61 24.22
N THR A 30 2.72 -23.15 25.33
CA THR A 30 4.04 -23.78 25.42
C THR A 30 4.10 -24.97 24.44
N PRO A 31 5.13 -25.12 23.59
CA PRO A 31 5.26 -26.28 22.73
C PRO A 31 5.87 -27.45 23.53
N SER A 32 5.12 -28.55 23.68
CA SER A 32 5.56 -29.76 24.38
C SER A 32 5.98 -30.90 23.44
N HIS A 33 6.55 -30.61 22.27
CA HIS A 33 7.06 -31.64 21.36
C HIS A 33 8.41 -31.22 20.75
N PRO A 34 9.44 -32.09 20.77
CA PRO A 34 10.71 -31.79 20.12
C PRO A 34 10.55 -31.71 18.60
N LEU A 35 11.16 -30.68 18.01
CA LEU A 35 11.14 -30.42 16.57
C LEU A 35 11.93 -31.51 15.81
N PRO A 36 11.44 -32.01 14.66
CA PRO A 36 12.23 -32.87 13.80
C PRO A 36 13.44 -32.12 13.22
N PRO A 37 14.53 -32.84 12.86
CA PRO A 37 15.73 -32.22 12.31
C PRO A 37 15.43 -31.46 11.01
N PRO A 38 16.19 -30.38 10.70
CA PRO A 38 15.92 -29.55 9.53
C PRO A 38 16.20 -30.32 8.25
N THR A 39 15.14 -30.59 7.48
CA THR A 39 15.27 -31.09 6.11
C THR A 39 15.85 -29.97 5.25
N LEU A 40 17.06 -30.17 4.73
CA LEU A 40 17.66 -29.26 3.74
C LEU A 40 16.82 -29.33 2.47
N LEU A 41 15.95 -28.34 2.28
CA LEU A 41 15.32 -28.11 0.99
C LEU A 41 16.43 -27.66 0.01
N PRO A 42 16.38 -28.09 -1.26
CA PRO A 42 17.28 -27.55 -2.28
C PRO A 42 17.12 -26.02 -2.34
N PRO A 43 18.13 -25.28 -2.83
CA PRO A 43 18.02 -23.83 -3.01
C PRO A 43 16.91 -23.56 -4.02
N GLN A 44 15.69 -23.39 -3.50
CA GLN A 44 14.63 -22.78 -4.25
C GLN A 44 15.09 -21.35 -4.43
N ASN A 45 15.55 -20.99 -5.64
CA ASN A 45 15.58 -19.60 -6.05
C ASN A 45 14.20 -19.05 -5.70
N PRO A 46 14.05 -18.18 -4.68
CA PRO A 46 12.73 -17.71 -4.32
C PRO A 46 12.40 -16.63 -5.34
N LYS A 47 12.09 -17.06 -6.57
CA LYS A 47 11.14 -16.35 -7.42
C LYS A 47 9.82 -16.50 -6.69
N SER A 48 9.67 -15.70 -5.62
CA SER A 48 8.40 -15.36 -5.01
C SER A 48 7.46 -15.14 -6.18
N LEU A 49 6.46 -16.02 -6.32
CA LEU A 49 5.48 -15.96 -7.38
C LEU A 49 4.66 -14.69 -7.14
N ARG A 50 5.21 -13.55 -7.53
CA ARG A 50 4.52 -12.27 -7.46
C ARG A 50 3.48 -12.30 -8.55
N LEU A 51 2.25 -12.57 -8.15
CA LEU A 51 1.08 -12.58 -9.03
C LEU A 51 0.70 -11.16 -9.52
N GLY A 52 1.42 -10.12 -9.08
CA GLY A 52 1.24 -8.74 -9.53
C GLY A 52 2.34 -7.78 -9.05
N PRO A 53 2.32 -6.51 -9.49
CA PRO A 53 3.25 -5.47 -9.07
C PRO A 53 3.23 -5.25 -7.55
N LEU A 54 4.38 -4.93 -6.94
CA LEU A 54 4.45 -4.56 -5.53
C LEU A 54 3.91 -3.13 -5.34
N ILE A 55 2.81 -2.98 -4.59
CA ILE A 55 2.24 -1.68 -4.25
C ILE A 55 3.15 -0.91 -3.29
N GLY A 56 3.61 -1.58 -2.22
CA GLY A 56 4.50 -0.97 -1.25
C GLY A 56 4.97 -1.92 -0.15
N ARG A 57 5.99 -1.50 0.59
CA ARG A 57 6.48 -2.16 1.81
C ARG A 57 6.33 -1.18 2.97
N TYR A 58 5.61 -1.58 4.00
CA TYR A 58 5.28 -0.73 5.13
C TYR A 58 5.76 -1.37 6.43
N CYS A 59 6.43 -0.55 7.27
CA CYS A 59 6.98 -0.96 8.55
C CYS A 59 6.83 0.19 9.57
N GLY A 60 6.88 -0.13 10.86
CA GLY A 60 6.84 0.88 11.93
C GLY A 60 5.42 1.28 12.31
N THR A 61 5.23 2.58 12.59
CA THR A 61 3.96 3.14 13.09
C THR A 61 3.21 3.96 12.03
N LYS A 62 3.78 4.13 10.83
CA LYS A 62 3.12 4.86 9.74
C LYS A 62 2.03 4.00 9.12
N ILE A 63 0.80 4.50 9.17
CA ILE A 63 -0.36 3.87 8.56
C ILE A 63 -0.26 4.03 7.03
N PRO A 64 -0.35 2.94 6.24
CA PRO A 64 -0.35 3.05 4.79
C PRO A 64 -1.59 3.79 4.27
N PRO A 65 -1.49 4.48 3.11
CA PRO A 65 -2.64 5.09 2.47
C PRO A 65 -3.65 4.02 2.01
N GLU A 66 -4.87 4.44 1.70
CA GLU A 66 -5.89 3.55 1.14
C GLU A 66 -5.40 2.93 -0.18
N ILE A 67 -5.50 1.60 -0.29
CA ILE A 67 -5.06 0.84 -1.45
C ILE A 67 -6.28 0.29 -2.16
N THR A 68 -6.48 0.66 -3.43
CA THR A 68 -7.53 0.11 -4.30
C THR A 68 -6.89 -0.79 -5.35
N SER A 69 -7.27 -2.06 -5.42
CA SER A 69 -6.86 -2.94 -6.53
C SER A 69 -7.99 -3.06 -7.54
N SER A 70 -7.68 -3.01 -8.84
CA SER A 70 -8.61 -3.28 -9.94
C SER A 70 -8.44 -4.66 -10.58
N THR A 71 -7.41 -5.43 -10.18
CA THR A 71 -6.99 -6.69 -10.81
C THR A 71 -7.74 -7.93 -10.30
N GLY A 72 -8.68 -7.74 -9.36
CA GLY A 72 -9.43 -8.83 -8.72
C GLY A 72 -8.66 -9.59 -7.64
N ILE A 73 -7.33 -9.37 -7.51
CA ILE A 73 -6.50 -9.99 -6.48
C ILE A 73 -5.69 -8.89 -5.77
N LEU A 74 -5.71 -8.89 -4.44
CA LEU A 74 -4.85 -8.09 -3.59
C LEU A 74 -4.19 -9.01 -2.56
N SER A 75 -2.86 -9.04 -2.53
CA SER A 75 -2.11 -9.94 -1.64
C SER A 75 -1.29 -9.14 -0.64
N LEU A 76 -1.33 -9.57 0.63
CA LEU A 76 -0.52 -9.03 1.71
C LEU A 76 0.41 -10.12 2.26
N SER A 77 1.68 -9.77 2.43
CA SER A 77 2.68 -10.67 3.01
C SER A 77 3.32 -10.02 4.24
N PHE A 78 3.03 -10.59 5.42
CA PHE A 78 3.52 -10.11 6.70
C PHE A 78 4.79 -10.85 7.11
N HIS A 79 5.85 -10.10 7.44
CA HIS A 79 7.15 -10.64 7.84
C HIS A 79 7.55 -10.06 9.20
N THR A 80 7.92 -10.94 10.14
CA THR A 80 8.44 -10.58 11.47
C THR A 80 9.70 -11.39 11.78
N ASP A 81 10.57 -10.84 12.61
CA ASP A 81 11.65 -11.60 13.23
C ASP A 81 11.25 -12.15 14.61
N MET A 82 12.14 -12.91 15.25
CA MET A 82 11.91 -13.49 16.57
C MET A 82 12.33 -12.58 17.73
N ALA A 83 12.82 -11.36 17.47
CA ALA A 83 13.49 -10.56 18.48
C ALA A 83 12.53 -9.62 19.23
N VAL A 84 11.53 -9.03 18.55
CA VAL A 84 10.60 -8.07 19.16
C VAL A 84 9.20 -8.13 18.51
N ALA A 85 8.15 -8.29 19.32
CA ALA A 85 6.76 -8.16 18.89
C ALA A 85 6.22 -6.74 19.13
N LYS A 86 5.37 -6.24 18.21
CA LYS A 86 4.60 -4.99 18.33
C LYS A 86 3.11 -5.28 18.17
N ASP A 87 2.28 -4.25 18.31
CA ASP A 87 0.81 -4.35 18.26
C ASP A 87 0.22 -4.88 16.94
N GLY A 88 1.03 -4.94 15.87
CA GLY A 88 0.61 -5.46 14.57
C GLY A 88 -0.19 -4.43 13.75
N PHE A 89 -1.10 -4.91 12.91
CA PHE A 89 -1.98 -4.06 12.08
C PHE A 89 -3.40 -4.63 12.03
N SER A 90 -4.39 -3.77 11.83
CA SER A 90 -5.76 -4.17 11.48
C SER A 90 -6.16 -3.49 10.18
N ALA A 91 -6.73 -4.27 9.27
CA ALA A 91 -7.15 -3.81 7.95
C ALA A 91 -8.61 -4.16 7.71
N ARG A 92 -9.35 -3.24 7.08
CA ARG A 92 -10.69 -3.50 6.55
C ARG A 92 -10.62 -3.46 5.04
N TYR A 93 -11.22 -4.44 4.37
CA TYR A 93 -11.35 -4.42 2.91
C TYR A 93 -12.82 -4.34 2.51
N ASN A 94 -13.10 -3.65 1.40
CA ASN A 94 -14.42 -3.58 0.78
C ASN A 94 -14.29 -3.85 -0.73
N MET A 95 -15.13 -4.74 -1.26
CA MET A 95 -15.21 -5.07 -2.68
C MET A 95 -16.41 -4.33 -3.28
N THR A 96 -16.18 -3.54 -4.34
CA THR A 96 -17.26 -2.75 -4.96
C THR A 96 -17.43 -3.15 -6.42
N HIS A 97 -18.67 -3.41 -6.85
CA HIS A 97 -18.97 -3.62 -8.26
C HIS A 97 -18.96 -2.27 -8.96
N LYS A 98 -18.07 -2.10 -9.95
CA LYS A 98 -17.99 -0.86 -10.72
C LYS A 98 -18.78 -1.04 -12.02
N GLU A 99 -20.00 -0.54 -12.04
CA GLU A 99 -20.76 -0.42 -13.29
C GLU A 99 -20.13 0.68 -14.14
N VAL A 100 -19.78 0.33 -15.38
CA VAL A 100 -19.28 1.30 -16.35
C VAL A 100 -20.47 1.74 -17.16
N SER A 101 -20.87 3.02 -17.06
CA SER A 101 -21.94 3.55 -17.91
C SER A 101 -21.46 3.67 -19.36
N ASP A 102 -22.39 3.60 -20.31
CA ASP A 102 -22.09 3.84 -21.73
C ASP A 102 -21.62 5.28 -22.02
N THR A 103 -21.73 6.17 -21.04
CA THR A 103 -21.26 7.56 -21.04
C THR A 103 -19.93 7.74 -20.32
N PHE A 104 -19.24 6.65 -19.96
CA PHE A 104 -17.94 6.72 -19.31
C PHE A 104 -16.87 7.27 -20.25
N HIS A 105 -16.31 8.42 -19.89
CA HIS A 105 -15.14 8.98 -20.57
C HIS A 105 -13.86 8.69 -19.76
N CYS A 106 -12.83 8.17 -20.43
CA CYS A 106 -11.51 7.93 -19.82
C CYS A 106 -10.68 9.23 -19.64
N SER A 107 -11.34 10.31 -19.26
CA SER A 107 -10.77 11.64 -19.02
C SER A 107 -11.06 12.17 -17.62
N ASN A 108 -11.59 11.31 -16.73
CA ASN A 108 -11.88 11.66 -15.35
C ASN A 108 -10.61 11.95 -14.55
N ALA A 109 -10.66 12.96 -13.67
CA ALA A 109 -9.56 13.29 -12.78
C ALA A 109 -9.24 12.15 -11.80
N LEU A 110 -7.95 11.81 -11.68
CA LEU A 110 -7.48 10.67 -10.87
C LEU A 110 -7.33 10.99 -9.38
N GLY A 111 -7.29 12.27 -8.99
CA GLY A 111 -7.33 12.62 -7.57
C GLY A 111 -6.31 13.63 -7.06
N LEU A 112 -5.57 14.32 -7.94
CA LEU A 112 -4.63 15.36 -7.51
C LEU A 112 -5.38 16.50 -6.81
N GLU A 113 -6.37 17.07 -7.47
CA GLU A 113 -7.21 18.14 -6.90
C GLU A 113 -8.10 17.65 -5.76
N SER A 114 -8.78 16.51 -5.94
CA SER A 114 -9.79 16.03 -4.98
C SER A 114 -9.23 15.36 -3.72
N GLY A 115 -7.91 15.21 -3.61
CA GLY A 115 -7.27 14.58 -2.45
C GLY A 115 -7.30 13.04 -2.45
N LYS A 116 -7.92 12.40 -3.44
CA LYS A 116 -7.93 10.91 -3.56
C LYS A 116 -6.53 10.32 -3.70
N ILE A 117 -5.62 11.06 -4.30
CA ILE A 117 -4.18 10.75 -4.26
C ILE A 117 -3.67 11.36 -2.97
N SER A 118 -3.15 10.53 -2.05
CA SER A 118 -2.62 10.99 -0.75
C SER A 118 -1.26 11.69 -0.88
N ASP A 119 -0.87 12.47 0.12
CA ASP A 119 0.40 13.22 0.09
C ASP A 119 1.63 12.31 -0.04
N ASP A 120 1.61 11.13 0.60
CA ASP A 120 2.68 10.12 0.50
C ASP A 120 2.86 9.57 -0.93
N GLN A 121 1.86 9.71 -1.79
CA GLN A 121 1.93 9.29 -3.19
C GLN A 121 2.56 10.36 -4.10
N ILE A 122 2.81 11.57 -3.59
CA ILE A 122 3.37 12.68 -4.35
C ILE A 122 4.80 12.92 -3.84
N THR A 123 5.79 12.65 -4.70
CA THR A 123 7.21 12.81 -4.36
C THR A 123 7.92 13.59 -5.45
N ALA A 124 9.06 14.17 -5.14
CA ALA A 124 9.87 14.92 -6.09
C ALA A 124 11.36 14.59 -5.92
N SER A 125 12.16 14.99 -6.89
CA SER A 125 13.63 14.97 -6.83
C SER A 125 14.16 15.80 -5.66
N SER A 126 13.63 17.01 -5.50
CA SER A 126 13.98 17.93 -4.45
C SER A 126 12.80 18.88 -4.14
N SER A 127 12.95 19.70 -3.11
CA SER A 127 11.99 20.76 -2.77
C SER A 127 12.75 21.94 -2.21
N PHE A 128 12.22 23.14 -2.42
CA PHE A 128 12.83 24.37 -1.94
C PHE A 128 13.05 24.32 -0.41
N TYR A 129 14.20 24.83 0.04
CA TYR A 129 14.72 24.59 1.40
C TYR A 129 13.89 25.20 2.54
N ASP A 130 12.96 26.11 2.25
CA ASP A 130 12.16 26.81 3.26
C ASP A 130 10.96 25.98 3.78
N ASN A 131 10.74 24.78 3.24
CA ASN A 131 9.62 23.90 3.57
C ASN A 131 8.23 24.49 3.26
N THR A 132 8.13 25.40 2.29
CA THR A 132 6.84 25.96 1.85
C THR A 132 6.47 25.62 0.40
N TRP A 133 7.33 24.84 -0.29
CA TRP A 133 7.18 24.42 -1.69
C TRP A 133 7.30 22.90 -1.88
N LEU A 134 6.56 22.17 -1.06
CA LEU A 134 6.66 20.73 -0.91
C LEU A 134 5.91 19.99 -2.03
N PRO A 135 6.22 18.70 -2.29
CA PRO A 135 5.67 17.99 -3.46
C PRO A 135 4.14 17.92 -3.46
N TRP A 136 3.50 17.70 -2.30
CA TRP A 136 2.04 17.64 -2.21
C TRP A 136 1.34 18.98 -2.46
N GLN A 137 2.06 20.10 -2.47
CA GLN A 137 1.50 21.42 -2.82
C GLN A 137 1.34 21.59 -4.34
N ALA A 138 1.81 20.63 -5.15
CA ALA A 138 1.62 20.62 -6.60
C ALA A 138 0.17 20.29 -7.05
N ARG A 139 -0.77 20.11 -6.12
CA ARG A 139 -2.16 19.82 -6.46
C ARG A 139 -2.77 20.97 -7.25
N LEU A 140 -3.63 20.62 -8.21
CA LEU A 140 -4.39 21.62 -8.96
C LEU A 140 -5.29 22.41 -8.00
N ASN A 141 -5.43 23.71 -8.26
CA ASN A 141 -6.24 24.63 -7.44
C ASN A 141 -5.84 24.66 -5.96
N ASN A 142 -4.56 24.39 -5.66
CA ASN A 142 -4.04 24.53 -4.32
C ASN A 142 -3.97 26.02 -3.91
N GLY A 143 -4.63 26.39 -2.82
CA GLY A 143 -4.64 27.76 -2.30
C GLY A 143 -3.38 28.14 -1.51
N ASN A 144 -2.43 27.22 -1.34
CA ASN A 144 -1.26 27.41 -0.49
C ASN A 144 0.03 26.96 -1.21
N ASN A 145 0.66 27.90 -1.94
CA ASN A 145 1.85 27.72 -2.78
C ASN A 145 1.73 26.57 -3.81
N ALA A 146 2.86 26.19 -4.39
CA ALA A 146 3.00 25.09 -5.35
C ALA A 146 4.21 24.21 -4.97
N TRP A 147 4.57 23.24 -5.80
CA TRP A 147 5.88 22.59 -5.69
C TRP A 147 6.93 23.39 -6.47
N THR A 148 8.12 23.53 -5.88
CA THR A 148 9.30 24.11 -6.53
C THR A 148 10.53 23.30 -6.10
N PRO A 149 11.38 22.83 -7.04
CA PRO A 149 12.59 22.12 -6.70
C PRO A 149 13.62 23.05 -6.02
N ASN A 150 14.69 22.46 -5.49
CA ASN A 150 15.79 23.21 -4.87
C ASN A 150 16.70 23.90 -5.90
N GLU A 151 16.77 23.37 -7.13
CA GLU A 151 17.57 23.91 -8.23
C GLU A 151 16.72 24.03 -9.49
N ASP A 152 16.90 25.12 -10.26
CA ASP A 152 16.23 25.30 -11.55
C ASP A 152 16.98 24.54 -12.65
N SER A 153 16.79 23.22 -12.66
CA SER A 153 17.46 22.29 -13.56
C SER A 153 16.47 21.42 -14.32
N SER A 154 16.77 21.11 -15.57
CA SER A 154 15.98 20.17 -16.39
C SER A 154 16.01 18.72 -15.90
N LYS A 155 16.78 18.44 -14.84
CA LYS A 155 16.86 17.13 -14.18
C LYS A 155 15.85 16.95 -13.04
N GLU A 156 15.22 18.04 -12.60
CA GLU A 156 14.24 17.99 -11.52
C GLU A 156 12.92 17.38 -12.01
N TYR A 157 12.26 16.66 -11.11
CA TYR A 157 10.99 16.01 -11.43
C TYR A 157 10.07 15.96 -10.21
N ILE A 158 8.77 15.94 -10.50
CA ILE A 158 7.73 15.54 -9.57
C ILE A 158 7.03 14.30 -10.14
N GLN A 159 6.74 13.34 -9.28
CA GLN A 159 6.12 12.09 -9.66
C GLN A 159 4.96 11.75 -8.72
N VAL A 160 3.96 11.11 -9.29
CA VAL A 160 2.77 10.66 -8.58
C VAL A 160 2.67 9.15 -8.73
N ARG A 161 2.65 8.44 -7.61
CA ARG A 161 2.49 6.98 -7.59
C ARG A 161 1.03 6.61 -7.54
N LEU A 162 0.48 6.19 -8.67
CA LEU A 162 -0.87 5.64 -8.75
C LEU A 162 -0.83 4.13 -8.42
N HIS A 163 -1.61 3.71 -7.43
CA HIS A 163 -1.77 2.31 -7.05
C HIS A 163 -3.00 1.70 -7.74
N VAL A 164 -3.09 1.79 -9.08
CA VAL A 164 -4.25 1.28 -9.85
C VAL A 164 -4.17 -0.23 -10.07
#